data_AF-A0A6P5P559-F1
#
_entry.id   AF-A0A6P5P559-F1
#
_cell.length_a   1.000
_cell.length_b   1.000
_cell.length_c   1.000
_cell.angle_alpha   90.00
_cell.angle_beta   90.00
_cell.angle_gamma   90.00
#
_symmetry.space_group_name_H-M   'P 1'
#
loop_
_entity.id
_entity.type
_entity.pdbx_description
1 polymer ?
#
loop_
_entity_poly.entity_id
_entity_poly.type
_entity_poly.pdbx_seq_one_letter_code
_entity_poly.pdbx_strand_id
1 'polypeptide(L)'
;MVNSNNDRGVVQGQWQGKYGGGTNPLNWRGSVAILQKWFKGRYKPVKYGQCWVFAGVMCTVLRCLGIATRVVSNFNSAHDTDGNLSVDKYVDSYGRTLEDLTEDSMWNFHVWNESWFARQDLGPSYDGWQVLDATPQEESEGMFQCGPASVTAIREGDVHLAHDGPFVFAEVNADYITWLWHEDKRRERVYSDTKKIGRCISTKAVGSDSRVDITGLYKYPEGSRKERQVYSKAVKKLLSVEAWGRRRRIRRASVRGVWREDLLEPVTKPSITGKFKVLEPPVLGQDLKLALCLTNLTARAQRVRVNVSGATILYTRKPVAEILRESHTVKLGPLEEKKIPVTISYSQYKGDLTEDKKILLAAMCLVNKGEKLLVEKDITLEDFITIKVLGPAVVGVTVTVEVLVINPLSESVKDCVLMVEGSGLLQGQLSIEVPSLQPQEKALIQFNITPSKSGPRQLQVDLVSSQFPDIKGFVIIHVATAK
;
A
#
# COMPACT_ATOMS: atom_id res chain seq x y z
N MET A 1 -13.43 -0.19 17.90
CA MET A 1 -14.58 0.67 17.54
C MET A 1 -14.60 1.20 16.10
N VAL A 2 -13.48 1.65 15.49
CA VAL A 2 -13.54 2.10 14.08
C VAL A 2 -13.71 0.90 13.14
N ASN A 3 -12.95 -0.18 13.34
CA ASN A 3 -13.27 -1.45 12.70
C ASN A 3 -14.47 -2.13 13.39
N SER A 4 -15.15 -2.98 12.62
CA SER A 4 -16.31 -3.74 13.07
C SER A 4 -15.98 -5.08 13.70
N ASN A 5 -14.70 -5.43 13.81
CA ASN A 5 -14.33 -6.65 14.50
C ASN A 5 -14.57 -6.45 16.01
N ASN A 6 -14.84 -7.55 16.69
CA ASN A 6 -15.16 -7.61 18.12
C ASN A 6 -16.40 -6.79 18.50
N ASP A 7 -16.22 -5.52 18.87
CA ASP A 7 -17.27 -4.62 19.38
C ASP A 7 -18.34 -4.24 18.34
N ARG A 8 -18.29 -4.82 17.13
CA ARG A 8 -19.21 -4.51 16.03
C ARG A 8 -19.27 -3.01 15.71
N GLY A 9 -18.08 -2.39 15.70
CA GLY A 9 -17.85 -1.00 15.36
C GLY A 9 -18.22 -0.59 13.92
N VAL A 10 -17.63 0.50 13.45
CA VAL A 10 -18.15 1.26 12.30
C VAL A 10 -17.97 0.52 10.97
N VAL A 11 -16.75 0.13 10.60
CA VAL A 11 -16.40 -0.29 9.23
C VAL A 11 -16.02 -1.77 9.20
N GLN A 12 -16.58 -2.52 8.27
CA GLN A 12 -16.20 -3.91 8.02
C GLN A 12 -15.13 -4.02 6.94
N GLY A 13 -14.01 -4.68 7.24
CA GLY A 13 -12.91 -4.86 6.30
C GLY A 13 -13.21 -5.85 5.17
N GLN A 14 -12.70 -5.59 3.97
CA GLN A 14 -12.70 -6.55 2.85
C GLN A 14 -11.55 -6.22 1.88
N TRP A 15 -10.75 -7.23 1.55
CA TRP A 15 -9.60 -7.12 0.65
C TRP A 15 -9.64 -8.07 -0.55
N GLN A 16 -10.61 -9.00 -0.63
CA GLN A 16 -10.61 -10.06 -1.65
C GLN A 16 -11.26 -9.66 -2.99
N GLY A 17 -11.45 -8.36 -3.28
CA GLY A 17 -12.02 -7.89 -4.55
C GLY A 17 -13.51 -8.24 -4.79
N LYS A 18 -14.20 -8.84 -3.80
CA LYS A 18 -15.62 -9.21 -3.87
C LYS A 18 -16.41 -8.43 -2.83
N TYR A 19 -17.13 -7.40 -3.27
CA TYR A 19 -17.84 -6.46 -2.39
C TYR A 19 -19.36 -6.61 -2.40
N GLY A 20 -19.86 -7.82 -2.68
CA GLY A 20 -21.29 -8.11 -2.65
C GLY A 20 -21.94 -7.69 -1.31
N GLY A 21 -23.10 -7.02 -1.39
CA GLY A 21 -23.84 -6.53 -0.23
C GLY A 21 -23.20 -5.32 0.49
N GLY A 22 -22.22 -4.67 -0.13
CA GLY A 22 -21.56 -3.49 0.42
C GLY A 22 -21.13 -2.49 -0.66
N THR A 23 -20.36 -1.51 -0.23
CA THR A 23 -19.69 -0.53 -1.10
C THR A 23 -18.24 -0.95 -1.25
N ASN A 24 -17.73 -0.95 -2.48
CA ASN A 24 -16.31 -1.10 -2.76
C ASN A 24 -15.49 -0.06 -1.96
N PRO A 25 -14.45 -0.47 -1.21
CA PRO A 25 -13.60 0.43 -0.44
C PRO A 25 -13.03 1.63 -1.22
N LEU A 26 -12.72 1.44 -2.51
CA LEU A 26 -12.25 2.52 -3.39
C LEU A 26 -13.34 3.54 -3.70
N ASN A 27 -14.62 3.16 -3.64
CA ASN A 27 -15.72 4.07 -3.94
C ASN A 27 -16.08 5.05 -2.81
N TRP A 28 -15.42 4.94 -1.66
CA TRP A 28 -15.55 5.94 -0.60
C TRP A 28 -14.73 7.19 -0.93
N ARG A 29 -15.34 8.35 -0.70
CA ARG A 29 -14.76 9.67 -0.96
C ARG A 29 -14.54 10.48 0.35
N GLY A 30 -15.24 10.09 1.41
CA GLY A 30 -15.01 10.63 2.74
C GLY A 30 -15.76 9.90 3.87
N SER A 31 -15.40 10.25 5.10
CA SER A 31 -15.91 9.60 6.32
C SER A 31 -17.37 9.93 6.65
N VAL A 32 -17.89 11.04 6.13
CA VAL A 32 -19.25 11.52 6.45
C VAL A 32 -20.31 10.52 6.02
N ALA A 33 -20.24 10.03 4.77
CA ALA A 33 -21.19 9.05 4.24
C ALA A 33 -21.16 7.75 5.04
N ILE A 34 -19.96 7.29 5.43
CA ILE A 34 -19.76 6.08 6.23
C ILE A 34 -20.41 6.24 7.61
N LEU A 35 -20.08 7.30 8.35
CA LEU A 35 -20.59 7.53 9.70
C LEU A 35 -22.11 7.74 9.71
N GLN A 36 -22.65 8.47 8.73
CA GLN A 36 -24.11 8.64 8.60
C GLN A 36 -24.80 7.32 8.26
N LYS A 37 -24.22 6.49 7.39
CA LYS A 37 -24.76 5.16 7.06
C LYS A 37 -24.75 4.24 8.28
N TRP A 38 -23.67 4.27 9.07
CA TRP A 38 -23.58 3.54 10.34
C TRP A 38 -24.68 3.97 11.32
N PHE A 39 -24.86 5.27 11.53
CA PHE A 39 -25.90 5.82 12.41
C PHE A 39 -27.32 5.46 11.94
N LYS A 40 -27.65 5.75 10.67
CA LYS A 40 -28.96 5.43 10.08
C LYS A 40 -29.24 3.92 10.06
N GLY A 41 -28.18 3.12 9.92
CA GLY A 41 -28.22 1.66 9.97
C GLY A 41 -28.39 1.07 11.37
N ARG A 42 -28.68 1.89 12.39
CA ARG A 42 -28.75 1.49 13.81
C ARG A 42 -27.46 0.82 14.28
N TYR A 43 -26.32 1.42 13.93
CA TYR A 43 -24.98 0.98 14.31
C TYR A 43 -24.57 -0.39 13.75
N LYS A 44 -25.23 -0.86 12.69
CA LYS A 44 -24.77 -2.04 11.94
C LYS A 44 -23.50 -1.69 11.16
N PRO A 45 -22.51 -2.61 11.09
CA PRO A 45 -21.27 -2.39 10.36
C PRO A 45 -21.48 -1.93 8.91
N VAL A 46 -20.71 -0.92 8.51
CA VAL A 46 -20.71 -0.39 7.15
C VAL A 46 -19.72 -1.20 6.31
N LYS A 47 -20.27 -1.89 5.31
CA LYS A 47 -19.54 -2.69 4.34
C LYS A 47 -19.16 -1.83 3.12
N TYR A 48 -17.92 -1.81 2.63
CA TYR A 48 -16.68 -2.35 3.23
C TYR A 48 -15.60 -1.27 3.28
N GLY A 49 -14.51 -1.50 3.99
CA GLY A 49 -13.35 -0.62 4.04
C GLY A 49 -12.02 -1.35 3.92
N GLN A 50 -10.99 -0.58 3.61
CA GLN A 50 -9.57 -0.96 3.61
C GLN A 50 -8.77 0.10 4.39
N CYS A 51 -7.46 -0.04 4.56
CA CYS A 51 -6.68 0.74 5.53
C CYS A 51 -6.91 2.26 5.46
N TRP A 52 -6.91 2.86 4.27
CA TRP A 52 -7.17 4.31 4.11
C TRP A 52 -8.60 4.72 4.51
N VAL A 53 -9.59 3.83 4.36
CA VAL A 53 -10.97 4.05 4.80
C VAL A 53 -11.02 4.07 6.33
N PHE A 54 -10.38 3.10 6.98
CA PHE A 54 -10.26 3.08 8.45
C PHE A 54 -9.55 4.33 8.96
N ALA A 55 -8.40 4.67 8.38
CA ALA A 55 -7.61 5.83 8.77
C ALA A 55 -8.35 7.16 8.53
N GLY A 56 -9.12 7.26 7.45
CA GLY A 56 -9.96 8.42 7.16
C GLY A 56 -11.07 8.60 8.19
N VAL A 57 -11.80 7.52 8.52
CA VAL A 57 -12.87 7.54 9.54
C VAL A 57 -12.29 7.87 10.91
N MET A 58 -11.20 7.22 11.31
CA MET A 58 -10.53 7.48 12.58
C MET A 58 -10.02 8.91 12.69
N CYS A 59 -9.40 9.46 11.63
CA CYS A 59 -8.98 10.86 11.58
C CYS A 59 -10.15 11.83 11.80
N THR A 60 -11.29 11.57 11.14
CA THR A 60 -12.51 12.37 11.33
C THR A 60 -13.00 12.32 12.78
N VAL A 61 -13.10 11.12 13.37
CA VAL A 61 -13.57 10.95 14.75
C VAL A 61 -12.64 11.69 15.73
N LEU A 62 -11.33 11.49 15.64
CA LEU A 62 -10.37 12.08 16.57
C LEU A 62 -10.31 13.62 16.45
N ARG A 63 -10.33 14.16 15.23
CA ARG A 63 -10.41 15.61 15.03
C ARG A 63 -11.72 16.20 15.55
N CYS A 64 -12.84 15.49 15.37
CA CYS A 64 -14.13 15.89 15.91
C CYS A 64 -14.12 15.96 17.45
N LEU A 65 -13.36 15.07 18.10
CA LEU A 65 -13.16 15.07 19.55
C LEU A 65 -12.11 16.09 20.04
N GLY A 66 -11.51 16.88 19.13
CA GLY A 66 -10.50 17.89 19.48
C GLY A 66 -9.07 17.35 19.60
N ILE A 67 -8.83 16.10 19.22
CA ILE A 67 -7.48 15.51 19.21
C ILE A 67 -6.81 15.82 17.87
N ALA A 68 -5.65 16.47 17.93
CA ALA A 68 -4.87 16.78 16.74
C ALA A 68 -4.36 15.49 16.10
N THR A 69 -4.88 15.16 14.92
CA THR A 69 -4.61 13.89 14.23
C THR A 69 -4.29 14.09 12.76
N ARG A 70 -3.35 13.32 12.23
CA ARG A 70 -3.03 13.24 10.79
C ARG A 70 -3.06 11.81 10.29
N VAL A 71 -3.15 11.65 8.98
CA VAL A 71 -3.09 10.35 8.29
C VAL A 71 -1.65 10.14 7.80
N VAL A 72 -1.15 8.92 7.96
CA VAL A 72 0.20 8.53 7.53
C VAL A 72 0.09 7.33 6.60
N SER A 73 0.87 7.36 5.51
CA SER A 73 1.00 6.24 4.58
C SER A 73 2.42 5.71 4.59
N ASN A 74 2.58 4.42 4.81
CA ASN A 74 3.85 3.70 4.75
C ASN A 74 3.90 2.82 3.51
N PHE A 75 4.93 2.94 2.68
CA PHE A 75 5.09 2.08 1.50
C PHE A 75 5.98 0.88 1.82
N ASN A 76 5.67 -0.27 1.21
CA ASN A 76 6.25 -1.57 1.59
C ASN A 76 6.06 -1.82 3.10
N SER A 77 4.81 -1.72 3.57
CA SER A 77 4.50 -1.96 4.99
C SER A 77 4.52 -3.45 5.25
N ALA A 78 5.33 -3.89 6.20
CA ALA A 78 5.34 -5.27 6.64
C ALA A 78 4.10 -5.57 7.48
N HIS A 79 3.61 -6.79 7.38
CA HIS A 79 2.71 -7.40 8.34
C HIS A 79 3.40 -8.68 8.79
N ASP A 80 4.13 -8.55 9.90
CA ASP A 80 4.87 -9.61 10.60
C ASP A 80 3.91 -10.30 11.57
N THR A 81 3.62 -11.58 11.31
CA THR A 81 2.60 -12.36 12.01
C THR A 81 3.15 -13.16 13.19
N ASP A 82 4.45 -13.43 13.22
CA ASP A 82 5.10 -14.21 14.27
C ASP A 82 5.95 -13.35 15.24
N GLY A 83 6.05 -12.04 14.96
CA GLY A 83 6.67 -11.02 15.80
C GLY A 83 8.20 -11.09 15.79
N ASN A 84 8.79 -11.65 14.73
CA ASN A 84 10.21 -11.93 14.65
C ASN A 84 11.05 -10.77 14.06
N LEU A 85 10.41 -9.68 13.63
CA LEU A 85 10.97 -8.52 12.90
C LEU A 85 11.58 -8.87 11.54
N SER A 86 11.11 -9.94 10.94
CA SER A 86 11.41 -10.42 9.60
C SER A 86 10.10 -10.71 8.89
N VAL A 87 10.11 -10.61 7.58
CA VAL A 87 9.00 -11.01 6.72
C VAL A 87 9.53 -12.04 5.75
N ASP A 88 9.02 -13.26 5.85
CA ASP A 88 9.42 -14.37 5.01
C ASP A 88 8.51 -14.50 3.78
N LYS A 89 9.09 -14.29 2.59
CA LYS A 89 8.42 -14.49 1.31
C LYS A 89 8.87 -15.80 0.67
N TYR A 90 7.94 -16.72 0.43
CA TYR A 90 8.22 -17.94 -0.32
C TYR A 90 7.86 -17.77 -1.79
N VAL A 91 8.80 -18.13 -2.67
CA VAL A 91 8.62 -18.04 -4.13
C VAL A 91 8.99 -19.33 -4.83
N ASP A 92 8.39 -19.56 -6.00
CA ASP A 92 8.78 -20.64 -6.89
C ASP A 92 9.95 -20.28 -7.83
N SER A 93 10.29 -21.19 -8.73
CA SER A 93 11.37 -21.03 -9.71
C SER A 93 11.14 -19.90 -10.74
N TYR A 94 9.94 -19.33 -10.83
CA TYR A 94 9.60 -18.18 -11.67
C TYR A 94 9.48 -16.88 -10.84
N GLY A 95 9.74 -16.95 -9.54
CA GLY A 95 9.59 -15.83 -8.61
C GLY A 95 8.15 -15.55 -8.20
N ARG A 96 7.19 -16.45 -8.51
CA ARG A 96 5.79 -16.29 -8.10
C ARG A 96 5.68 -16.56 -6.60
N THR A 97 4.94 -15.72 -5.89
CA THR A 97 4.67 -15.89 -4.46
C THR A 97 3.83 -17.16 -4.23
N LEU A 98 4.22 -17.97 -3.26
CA LEU A 98 3.47 -19.14 -2.81
C LEU A 98 2.63 -18.77 -1.60
N GLU A 99 1.35 -18.46 -1.82
CA GLU A 99 0.44 -17.95 -0.78
C GLU A 99 0.23 -18.93 0.37
N ASP A 100 0.12 -20.23 0.07
CA ASP A 100 -0.12 -21.27 1.09
C ASP A 100 1.04 -21.45 2.08
N LEU A 101 2.22 -20.89 1.77
CA LEU A 101 3.41 -20.94 2.62
C LEU A 101 3.79 -19.58 3.21
N THR A 102 3.20 -18.49 2.70
CA THR A 102 3.58 -17.12 3.04
C THR A 102 2.52 -16.54 3.97
N GLU A 103 2.73 -16.69 5.28
CA GLU A 103 1.84 -16.14 6.31
C GLU A 103 2.06 -14.63 6.49
N ASP A 104 3.32 -14.18 6.52
CA ASP A 104 3.66 -12.76 6.53
C ASP A 104 3.35 -12.10 5.20
N SER A 105 3.11 -10.79 5.22
CA SER A 105 2.90 -10.04 3.99
C SER A 105 3.62 -8.71 3.96
N MET A 106 3.82 -8.19 2.75
CA MET A 106 4.33 -6.84 2.54
C MET A 106 3.37 -6.11 1.61
N TRP A 107 2.61 -5.19 2.17
CA TRP A 107 1.62 -4.42 1.42
C TRP A 107 2.33 -3.32 0.62
N ASN A 108 1.83 -3.02 -0.59
CA ASN A 108 2.42 -1.92 -1.39
C ASN A 108 2.42 -0.61 -0.61
N PHE A 109 1.33 -0.38 0.11
CA PHE A 109 1.25 0.64 1.14
C PHE A 109 0.26 0.21 2.21
N HIS A 110 0.42 0.80 3.38
CA HIS A 110 -0.53 0.73 4.48
C HIS A 110 -0.74 2.12 5.06
N VAL A 111 -1.92 2.36 5.64
CA VAL A 111 -2.34 3.70 6.08
C VAL A 111 -2.90 3.63 7.50
N TRP A 112 -2.33 4.46 8.38
CA TRP A 112 -2.74 4.61 9.78
C TRP A 112 -2.86 6.08 10.17
N ASN A 113 -3.06 6.35 11.46
CA ASN A 113 -3.14 7.69 12.02
C ASN A 113 -2.00 7.99 13.00
N GLU A 114 -1.64 9.27 13.07
CA GLU A 114 -0.87 9.78 14.20
C GLU A 114 -1.68 10.82 14.95
N SER A 115 -1.73 10.72 16.27
CA SER A 115 -2.37 11.69 17.15
C SER A 115 -1.37 12.33 18.09
N TRP A 116 -1.53 13.63 18.35
CA TRP A 116 -0.59 14.41 19.15
C TRP A 116 -1.08 14.56 20.59
N PHE A 117 -0.37 13.96 21.53
CA PHE A 117 -0.62 14.12 22.98
C PHE A 117 0.59 13.66 23.82
N ALA A 118 0.55 13.96 25.11
CA ALA A 118 1.57 13.56 26.07
C ALA A 118 1.40 12.09 26.52
N ARG A 119 2.50 11.39 26.77
CA ARG A 119 2.57 10.02 27.28
C ARG A 119 3.01 10.02 28.73
N GLN A 120 2.11 10.46 29.62
CA GLN A 120 2.39 10.50 31.07
C GLN A 120 2.80 9.14 31.64
N ASP A 121 2.35 8.06 31.02
CA ASP A 121 2.69 6.68 31.35
C ASP A 121 4.13 6.29 30.94
N LEU A 122 4.72 6.95 29.95
CA LEU A 122 6.09 6.67 29.46
C LEU A 122 7.11 7.78 29.82
N GLY A 123 6.63 8.99 30.08
CA GLY A 123 7.44 10.19 30.33
C GLY A 123 7.59 11.11 29.10
N PRO A 124 8.07 12.35 29.34
CA PRO A 124 8.00 13.45 28.36
C PRO A 124 8.82 13.22 27.09
N SER A 125 9.84 12.35 27.14
CA SER A 125 10.64 11.97 25.98
C SER A 125 9.84 11.23 24.90
N TYR A 126 8.66 10.70 25.25
CA TYR A 126 7.79 9.93 24.36
C TYR A 126 6.49 10.67 23.97
N ASP A 127 6.37 11.94 24.37
CA ASP A 127 5.30 12.84 23.96
C ASP A 127 5.31 13.11 22.45
N GLY A 128 4.22 13.69 21.95
CA GLY A 128 4.10 14.13 20.57
C GLY A 128 3.26 13.16 19.74
N TRP A 129 3.72 12.80 18.55
CA TRP A 129 2.97 11.92 17.65
C TRP A 129 2.95 10.47 18.13
N GLN A 130 1.74 9.93 18.23
CA GLN A 130 1.45 8.55 18.63
C GLN A 130 0.75 7.84 17.49
N VAL A 131 1.27 6.69 17.05
CA VAL A 131 0.66 5.81 16.06
C VAL A 131 -0.61 5.21 16.63
N LEU A 132 -1.68 5.28 15.84
CA LEU A 132 -2.95 4.62 16.10
C LEU A 132 -3.42 3.99 14.79
N ASP A 133 -3.75 2.70 14.83
CA ASP A 133 -4.23 2.00 13.64
C ASP A 133 -5.56 1.30 13.91
N ALA A 134 -6.55 1.68 13.11
CA ALA A 134 -7.89 1.11 13.15
C ALA A 134 -8.04 -0.11 12.24
N THR A 135 -7.08 -0.39 11.37
CA THR A 135 -7.09 -1.53 10.47
C THR A 135 -6.91 -2.82 11.28
N PRO A 136 -7.82 -3.79 11.16
CA PRO A 136 -7.74 -5.01 11.96
C PRO A 136 -6.72 -5.99 11.37
N GLN A 137 -5.44 -5.79 11.68
CA GLN A 137 -4.36 -6.70 11.28
C GLN A 137 -4.03 -7.69 12.39
N GLU A 138 -3.59 -7.19 13.55
CA GLU A 138 -3.22 -8.00 14.70
C GLU A 138 -4.13 -7.76 15.91
N GLU A 139 -4.28 -8.78 16.74
CA GLU A 139 -4.99 -8.66 18.01
C GLU A 139 -4.03 -8.18 19.11
N SER A 140 -4.40 -7.08 19.77
CA SER A 140 -3.79 -6.61 21.01
C SER A 140 -4.72 -6.88 22.18
N GLU A 141 -4.24 -7.65 23.16
CA GLU A 141 -5.03 -8.09 24.33
C GLU A 141 -6.32 -8.84 23.96
N GLY A 142 -6.28 -9.60 22.85
CA GLY A 142 -7.43 -10.35 22.31
C GLY A 142 -8.44 -9.49 21.56
N MET A 143 -8.08 -8.23 21.24
CA MET A 143 -8.93 -7.29 20.53
C MET A 143 -8.23 -6.70 19.30
N PHE A 144 -8.97 -6.44 18.21
CA PHE A 144 -8.45 -5.73 17.02
C PHE A 144 -8.33 -4.23 17.29
N GLN A 145 -7.27 -3.87 18.00
CA GLN A 145 -6.88 -2.52 18.38
C GLN A 145 -5.36 -2.38 18.26
N CYS A 146 -4.88 -1.19 17.90
CA CYS A 146 -3.45 -0.92 17.78
C CYS A 146 -3.13 0.53 18.19
N GLY A 147 -2.15 0.66 19.08
CA GLY A 147 -1.66 1.91 19.65
C GLY A 147 -2.41 2.36 20.91
N PRO A 148 -2.02 3.49 21.52
CA PRO A 148 -1.03 4.44 21.00
C PRO A 148 0.44 4.00 21.15
N ALA A 149 1.18 3.97 20.04
CA ALA A 149 2.63 3.72 20.04
C ALA A 149 3.40 5.03 19.79
N SER A 150 4.32 5.40 20.69
CA SER A 150 5.10 6.63 20.51
C SER A 150 6.04 6.51 19.31
N VAL A 151 5.92 7.44 18.35
CA VAL A 151 6.80 7.47 17.16
C VAL A 151 8.27 7.56 17.57
N THR A 152 8.57 8.28 18.66
CA THR A 152 9.92 8.34 19.24
C THR A 152 10.39 6.98 19.76
N ALA A 153 9.51 6.24 20.45
CA ALA A 153 9.84 4.89 20.94
C ALA A 153 10.12 3.93 19.77
N ILE A 154 9.33 4.01 18.70
CA ILE A 154 9.55 3.24 17.48
C ILE A 154 10.91 3.57 16.88
N ARG A 155 11.23 4.86 16.71
CA ARG A 155 12.52 5.30 16.16
C ARG A 155 13.74 4.84 16.96
N GLU A 156 13.61 4.79 18.28
CA GLU A 156 14.70 4.34 19.16
C GLU A 156 14.70 2.83 19.43
N GLY A 157 13.75 2.07 18.87
CA GLY A 157 13.65 0.62 19.08
C GLY A 157 13.28 0.24 20.52
N ASP A 158 12.49 1.09 21.20
CA ASP A 158 11.95 0.85 22.53
C ASP A 158 10.64 0.06 22.49
N VAL A 159 10.59 -0.98 21.66
CA VAL A 159 9.39 -1.75 21.29
C VAL A 159 8.63 -2.40 22.47
N HIS A 160 9.29 -2.62 23.60
CA HIS A 160 8.66 -3.12 24.83
C HIS A 160 7.69 -2.13 25.51
N LEU A 161 7.68 -0.85 25.13
CA LEU A 161 6.80 0.16 25.72
C LEU A 161 5.41 0.02 25.13
N ALA A 162 4.40 0.27 25.98
CA ALA A 162 3.02 0.26 25.54
C ALA A 162 2.75 1.37 24.49
N HIS A 163 1.84 1.20 23.54
CA HIS A 163 1.15 -0.03 23.17
C HIS A 163 1.69 -0.52 21.83
N ASP A 164 1.63 -1.84 21.60
CA ASP A 164 1.85 -2.48 20.28
C ASP A 164 3.16 -2.12 19.57
N GLY A 165 4.16 -1.68 20.33
CA GLY A 165 5.48 -1.31 19.83
C GLY A 165 6.16 -2.35 18.96
N PRO A 166 6.07 -3.68 19.24
CA PRO A 166 6.63 -4.71 18.37
C PRO A 166 6.05 -4.69 16.96
N PHE A 167 4.72 -4.71 16.85
CA PHE A 167 4.01 -4.74 15.58
C PHE A 167 4.30 -3.47 14.77
N VAL A 168 4.10 -2.30 15.38
CA VAL A 168 4.35 -1.01 14.70
C VAL A 168 5.81 -0.87 14.26
N PHE A 169 6.77 -1.39 15.03
CA PHE A 169 8.17 -1.37 14.62
C PHE A 169 8.44 -2.29 13.43
N ALA A 170 7.83 -3.49 13.40
CA ALA A 170 7.96 -4.44 12.30
C ALA A 170 7.47 -3.81 10.99
N GLU A 171 6.31 -3.15 11.01
CA GLU A 171 5.69 -2.49 9.83
C GLU A 171 6.66 -1.58 9.06
N VAL A 172 7.62 -0.95 9.76
CA VAL A 172 8.57 0.01 9.20
C VAL A 172 10.04 -0.44 9.18
N ASN A 173 10.42 -1.49 9.92
CA ASN A 173 11.82 -1.92 10.05
C ASN A 173 12.07 -3.41 9.81
N ALA A 174 11.05 -4.23 9.54
CA ALA A 174 11.27 -5.66 9.32
C ALA A 174 12.26 -5.92 8.18
N ASP A 175 13.14 -6.92 8.36
CA ASP A 175 14.00 -7.40 7.29
C ASP A 175 13.17 -8.27 6.34
N TYR A 176 13.36 -8.12 5.01
CA TYR A 176 12.58 -8.88 4.03
C TYR A 176 13.40 -10.06 3.50
N ILE A 177 13.02 -11.28 3.85
CA ILE A 177 13.75 -12.49 3.45
C ILE A 177 12.98 -13.20 2.35
N THR A 178 13.67 -13.54 1.26
CA THR A 178 13.07 -14.31 0.16
C THR A 178 13.63 -15.72 0.14
N TRP A 179 12.73 -16.71 0.14
CA TRP A 179 13.02 -18.13 0.09
C TRP A 179 12.54 -18.72 -1.24
N LEU A 180 13.43 -19.38 -1.96
CA LEU A 180 13.07 -20.23 -3.09
C LEU A 180 12.61 -21.58 -2.55
N TRP A 181 11.36 -21.94 -2.86
CA TRP A 181 10.76 -23.21 -2.53
C TRP A 181 10.80 -24.14 -3.75
N HIS A 182 11.37 -25.32 -3.57
CA HIS A 182 11.49 -26.35 -4.60
C HIS A 182 10.36 -27.37 -4.48
N GLU A 183 10.04 -28.07 -5.58
CA GLU A 183 9.00 -29.12 -5.61
C GLU A 183 9.31 -30.29 -4.66
N ASP A 184 10.59 -30.54 -4.37
CA ASP A 184 11.09 -31.51 -3.39
C ASP A 184 10.96 -31.03 -1.92
N LYS A 185 10.25 -29.91 -1.69
CA LYS A 185 10.04 -29.24 -0.38
C LYS A 185 11.32 -28.70 0.26
N ARG A 186 12.40 -28.59 -0.49
CA ARG A 186 13.62 -27.91 -0.04
C ARG A 186 13.42 -26.40 -0.14
N ARG A 187 13.89 -25.67 0.88
CA ARG A 187 13.96 -24.20 0.87
C ARG A 187 15.40 -23.73 0.73
N GLU A 188 15.61 -22.72 -0.08
CA GLU A 188 16.90 -22.06 -0.23
C GLU A 188 16.72 -20.55 -0.10
N ARG A 189 17.55 -19.90 0.72
CA ARG A 189 17.53 -18.44 0.81
C ARG A 189 18.03 -17.84 -0.50
N VAL A 190 17.27 -16.91 -1.06
CA VAL A 190 17.64 -16.17 -2.28
C VAL A 190 18.42 -14.92 -1.89
N TYR A 191 17.80 -14.07 -1.06
CA TYR A 191 18.34 -12.79 -0.66
C TYR A 191 17.61 -12.29 0.59
N SER A 192 18.27 -11.41 1.34
CA SER A 192 17.65 -10.64 2.42
C SER A 192 17.84 -9.17 2.18
N ASP A 193 16.72 -8.46 2.07
CA ASP A 193 16.70 -7.02 1.91
C ASP A 193 16.35 -6.34 3.22
N THR A 194 17.37 -5.75 3.83
CA THR A 194 17.22 -5.05 5.10
C THR A 194 16.67 -3.63 4.95
N LYS A 195 16.44 -3.16 3.72
CA LYS A 195 16.11 -1.77 3.40
C LYS A 195 14.79 -1.63 2.64
N LYS A 196 14.10 -2.74 2.37
CA LYS A 196 12.91 -2.78 1.51
C LYS A 196 11.66 -2.26 2.22
N ILE A 197 11.48 -2.62 3.49
CA ILE A 197 10.32 -2.30 4.31
C ILE A 197 10.36 -0.84 4.77
N GLY A 198 9.20 -0.23 4.97
CA GLY A 198 9.10 1.07 5.65
C GLY A 198 9.64 2.23 4.82
N ARG A 199 9.15 2.43 3.61
CA ARG A 199 9.68 3.43 2.67
C ARG A 199 8.73 4.59 2.48
N CYS A 200 9.31 5.76 2.22
CA CYS A 200 8.57 6.97 1.85
C CYS A 200 7.38 7.22 2.78
N ILE A 201 7.56 7.06 4.09
CA ILE A 201 6.49 7.25 5.07
C ILE A 201 6.03 8.71 4.93
N SER A 202 4.77 8.91 4.60
CA SER A 202 4.28 10.18 4.07
C SER A 202 3.06 10.67 4.81
N THR A 203 2.95 11.99 4.91
CA THR A 203 1.72 12.66 5.33
C THR A 203 1.50 13.92 4.50
N LYS A 204 0.29 14.45 4.52
CA LYS A 204 -0.07 15.70 3.85
C LYS A 204 0.60 16.89 4.55
N ALA A 205 1.14 17.83 3.77
CA ALA A 205 1.70 19.07 4.29
C ALA A 205 0.66 19.94 5.01
N VAL A 206 1.13 20.73 5.99
CA VAL A 206 0.32 21.78 6.59
C VAL A 206 0.10 22.88 5.54
N GLY A 207 -1.16 23.20 5.24
CA GLY A 207 -1.52 24.29 4.33
C GLY A 207 -1.46 23.97 2.83
N SER A 208 -0.96 22.82 2.40
CA SER A 208 -0.93 22.42 0.98
C SER A 208 -1.15 20.91 0.78
N ASP A 209 -1.33 20.48 -0.47
CA ASP A 209 -1.49 19.06 -0.83
C ASP A 209 -0.16 18.37 -1.13
N SER A 210 0.96 19.05 -0.89
CA SER A 210 2.29 18.49 -1.07
C SER A 210 2.55 17.33 -0.10
N ARG A 211 3.30 16.33 -0.57
CA ARG A 211 3.77 15.21 0.27
C ARG A 211 4.88 15.68 1.21
N VAL A 212 4.73 15.41 2.50
CA VAL A 212 5.82 15.52 3.49
C VAL A 212 6.33 14.12 3.79
N ASP A 213 7.61 13.90 3.53
CA ASP A 213 8.29 12.68 3.92
C ASP A 213 8.68 12.74 5.40
N ILE A 214 8.16 11.80 6.19
CA ILE A 214 8.40 11.67 7.62
C ILE A 214 9.13 10.37 7.97
N THR A 215 9.74 9.70 6.99
CA THR A 215 10.47 8.42 7.22
C THR A 215 11.52 8.54 8.31
N GLY A 216 12.24 9.68 8.36
CA GLY A 216 13.26 9.96 9.37
C GLY A 216 12.71 10.13 10.80
N LEU A 217 11.40 10.26 10.98
CA LEU A 217 10.76 10.26 12.30
C LEU A 217 10.53 8.85 12.84
N TYR A 218 10.40 7.85 11.97
CA TYR A 218 10.16 6.45 12.35
C TYR A 218 11.42 5.62 12.45
N LYS A 219 12.46 5.96 11.67
CA LYS A 219 13.70 5.21 11.65
C LYS A 219 14.90 6.04 11.20
N TYR A 220 16.07 5.55 11.54
CA TYR A 220 17.33 6.12 11.09
C TYR A 220 17.61 5.77 9.62
N PRO A 221 18.46 6.54 8.91
CA PRO A 221 18.73 6.29 7.50
C PRO A 221 19.26 4.88 7.22
N GLU A 222 18.72 4.25 6.17
CA GLU A 222 19.06 2.89 5.78
C GLU A 222 20.55 2.69 5.50
N GLY A 223 21.14 1.66 6.11
CA GLY A 223 22.57 1.38 6.01
C GLY A 223 23.46 2.21 6.93
N SER A 224 22.88 3.08 7.77
CA SER A 224 23.63 3.73 8.84
C SER A 224 23.90 2.76 10.00
N ARG A 225 25.00 2.98 10.74
CA ARG A 225 25.33 2.16 11.92
C ARG A 225 24.24 2.24 13.00
N LYS A 226 23.64 3.42 13.18
CA LYS A 226 22.63 3.68 14.21
C LYS A 226 21.33 2.93 13.92
N GLU A 227 20.93 2.85 12.65
CA GLU A 227 19.77 2.09 12.19
C GLU A 227 19.90 0.60 12.58
N ARG A 228 21.00 -0.07 12.21
CA ARG A 228 21.24 -1.47 12.63
C ARG A 228 21.38 -1.67 14.14
N GLN A 229 21.92 -0.69 14.87
CA GLN A 229 21.96 -0.74 16.34
C GLN A 229 20.56 -0.71 16.96
N VAL A 230 19.67 0.15 16.44
CA VAL A 230 18.28 0.23 16.86
C VAL A 230 17.52 -1.06 16.55
N TYR A 231 17.68 -1.60 15.34
CA TYR A 231 17.09 -2.90 14.97
C TYR A 231 17.56 -4.01 15.93
N SER A 232 18.87 -4.12 16.16
CA SER A 232 19.44 -5.10 17.10
C SER A 232 18.94 -4.91 18.54
N LYS A 233 18.70 -3.66 18.96
CA LYS A 233 18.11 -3.35 20.28
C LYS A 233 16.66 -3.83 20.34
N ALA A 234 15.86 -3.59 19.31
CA ALA A 234 14.47 -4.05 19.24
C ALA A 234 14.37 -5.58 19.31
N VAL A 235 15.14 -6.30 18.49
CA VAL A 235 15.21 -7.79 18.51
C VAL A 235 15.55 -8.31 19.90
N LYS A 236 16.57 -7.73 20.58
CA LYS A 236 16.93 -8.13 21.95
C LYS A 236 15.80 -7.91 22.95
N LYS A 237 15.06 -6.80 22.82
CA LYS A 237 13.93 -6.49 23.69
C LYS A 237 12.78 -7.48 23.49
N LEU A 238 12.46 -7.84 22.25
CA LEU A 238 11.43 -8.84 21.96
C LEU A 238 11.74 -10.19 22.61
N LEU A 239 12.95 -10.71 22.38
CA LEU A 239 13.40 -11.97 22.98
C LEU A 239 13.35 -11.94 24.52
N SER A 240 13.64 -10.79 25.13
CA SER A 240 13.57 -10.64 26.59
C SER A 240 12.12 -10.63 27.13
N VAL A 241 11.18 -10.03 26.39
CA VAL A 241 9.76 -10.00 26.73
C VAL A 241 9.15 -11.39 26.58
N GLU A 242 9.48 -12.12 25.51
CA GLU A 242 9.06 -13.51 25.32
C GLU A 242 9.58 -14.44 26.43
N ALA A 243 10.84 -14.26 26.85
CA ALA A 243 11.43 -15.02 27.93
C ALA A 243 10.70 -14.79 29.27
N TRP A 244 10.23 -13.56 29.53
CA TRP A 244 9.43 -13.25 30.71
C TRP A 244 7.99 -13.81 30.59
N GLY A 245 7.36 -13.68 29.43
CA GLY A 245 6.04 -14.26 29.15
C GLY A 245 6.00 -15.80 29.29
N ARG A 246 7.07 -16.49 28.86
CA ARG A 246 7.23 -17.95 29.00
C ARG A 246 7.34 -18.42 30.45
N ARG A 247 7.82 -17.60 31.40
CA ARG A 247 7.78 -17.94 32.83
C ARG A 247 6.35 -17.99 33.41
N ARG A 248 5.36 -17.42 32.71
CA ARG A 248 3.96 -17.38 33.14
C ARG A 248 3.05 -18.38 32.42
N ARG A 249 3.52 -18.99 31.31
CA ARG A 249 2.80 -20.03 30.54
C ARG A 249 3.70 -21.24 30.28
N ILE A 250 3.92 -22.07 31.31
CA ILE A 250 4.36 -23.45 31.08
C ILE A 250 3.13 -24.27 30.69
N ARG A 251 2.96 -24.48 29.37
CA ARG A 251 2.46 -25.70 28.69
C ARG A 251 1.91 -25.33 27.31
N ARG A 252 2.78 -25.28 26.30
CA ARG A 252 2.56 -25.86 24.96
C ARG A 252 3.88 -25.86 24.18
N ALA A 253 3.92 -26.75 23.19
CA ALA A 253 5.07 -27.45 22.65
C ALA A 253 6.30 -26.61 22.23
N SER A 254 7.43 -27.30 22.30
CA SER A 254 8.75 -26.89 21.84
C SER A 254 8.76 -26.40 20.38
N VAL A 255 9.08 -25.12 20.20
CA VAL A 255 9.75 -24.62 18.98
C VAL A 255 11.15 -24.20 19.39
N ARG A 256 12.03 -25.19 19.54
CA ARG A 256 13.48 -24.95 19.52
C ARG A 256 13.94 -25.13 18.09
N GLY A 257 14.40 -24.03 17.48
CA GLY A 257 15.46 -24.09 16.47
C GLY A 257 15.11 -23.50 15.11
N VAL A 258 15.10 -22.16 14.97
CA VAL A 258 15.48 -21.45 13.72
C VAL A 258 15.89 -19.98 14.04
N TRP A 259 16.60 -19.71 15.15
CA TRP A 259 16.79 -18.29 15.59
C TRP A 259 18.24 -17.80 15.58
N ARG A 260 19.24 -18.67 15.42
CA ARG A 260 20.66 -18.27 15.54
C ARG A 260 21.49 -18.41 14.26
N GLU A 261 21.17 -19.34 13.37
CA GLU A 261 22.05 -19.59 12.20
C GLU A 261 21.65 -18.75 10.98
N ASP A 262 20.35 -18.59 10.70
CA ASP A 262 19.91 -17.87 9.48
C ASP A 262 20.08 -16.34 9.56
N LEU A 263 20.11 -15.73 10.75
CA LEU A 263 20.31 -14.28 10.90
C LEU A 263 21.79 -13.85 10.78
N LEU A 264 22.74 -14.80 10.76
CA LEU A 264 24.17 -14.53 10.82
C LEU A 264 24.95 -14.91 9.56
N GLU A 265 24.35 -15.62 8.60
CA GLU A 265 25.04 -15.88 7.34
C GLU A 265 25.24 -14.57 6.56
N PRO A 266 26.49 -14.22 6.19
CA PRO A 266 26.77 -12.99 5.47
C PRO A 266 26.12 -13.03 4.10
N VAL A 267 25.30 -12.01 3.81
CA VAL A 267 24.64 -11.82 2.53
C VAL A 267 25.70 -11.79 1.41
N THR A 268 25.82 -12.87 0.65
CA THR A 268 26.62 -12.87 -0.58
C THR A 268 25.97 -11.92 -1.56
N LYS A 269 26.63 -10.78 -1.83
CA LYS A 269 26.19 -9.85 -2.87
C LYS A 269 26.19 -10.61 -4.21
N PRO A 270 25.06 -10.62 -4.94
CA PRO A 270 24.97 -11.36 -6.19
C PRO A 270 25.98 -10.82 -7.21
N SER A 271 26.55 -11.70 -8.04
CA SER A 271 27.44 -11.34 -9.15
C SER A 271 26.75 -10.56 -10.28
N ILE A 272 25.43 -10.45 -10.21
CA ILE A 272 24.58 -9.73 -11.15
C ILE A 272 23.65 -8.78 -10.40
N THR A 273 23.19 -7.73 -11.09
CA THR A 273 22.09 -6.88 -10.64
C THR A 273 21.02 -6.79 -11.73
N GLY A 274 19.79 -6.51 -11.33
CA GLY A 274 18.66 -6.48 -12.24
C GLY A 274 17.62 -5.44 -11.86
N LYS A 275 16.98 -4.86 -12.88
CA LYS A 275 15.89 -3.90 -12.70
C LYS A 275 14.95 -3.93 -13.89
N PHE A 276 13.64 -4.01 -13.63
CA PHE A 276 12.63 -3.72 -14.65
C PHE A 276 12.55 -2.22 -14.92
N LYS A 277 12.56 -1.85 -16.20
CA LYS A 277 12.27 -0.50 -16.69
C LYS A 277 10.98 -0.55 -17.49
N VAL A 278 10.05 0.34 -17.16
CA VAL A 278 8.85 0.59 -17.96
C VAL A 278 9.29 1.44 -19.15
N LEU A 279 8.95 1.04 -20.38
CA LEU A 279 9.40 1.73 -21.60
C LEU A 279 8.43 2.83 -22.06
N GLU A 280 7.14 2.66 -21.78
CA GLU A 280 6.05 3.60 -22.11
C GLU A 280 5.11 3.72 -20.89
N PRO A 281 4.44 4.86 -20.66
CA PRO A 281 3.49 5.00 -19.55
C PRO A 281 2.47 3.85 -19.52
N PRO A 282 2.23 3.21 -18.37
CA PRO A 282 1.33 2.06 -18.29
C PRO A 282 -0.12 2.55 -18.29
N VAL A 283 -0.65 2.83 -19.47
CA VAL A 283 -2.03 3.30 -19.65
C VAL A 283 -2.99 2.11 -19.73
N LEU A 284 -4.12 2.20 -19.03
CA LEU A 284 -5.19 1.20 -19.11
C LEU A 284 -5.66 1.00 -20.56
N GLY A 285 -5.86 -0.25 -20.98
CA GLY A 285 -6.32 -0.58 -22.33
C GLY A 285 -5.20 -0.79 -23.35
N GLN A 286 -3.94 -0.52 -22.99
CA GLN A 286 -2.79 -0.66 -23.89
C GLN A 286 -1.88 -1.83 -23.47
N ASP A 287 -1.06 -2.29 -24.42
CA ASP A 287 -0.02 -3.28 -24.13
C ASP A 287 1.08 -2.67 -23.25
N LEU A 288 1.48 -3.39 -22.21
CA LEU A 288 2.56 -2.96 -21.34
C LEU A 288 3.90 -3.37 -21.94
N LYS A 289 4.75 -2.39 -22.24
CA LYS A 289 6.09 -2.61 -22.77
C LYS A 289 7.14 -2.31 -21.72
N LEU A 290 7.91 -3.33 -21.36
CA LEU A 290 8.95 -3.27 -20.33
C LEU A 290 10.26 -3.88 -20.82
N ALA A 291 11.33 -3.63 -20.07
CA ALA A 291 12.60 -4.33 -20.24
C ALA A 291 13.19 -4.70 -18.88
N LEU A 292 13.56 -5.97 -18.72
CA LEU A 292 14.43 -6.40 -17.63
C LEU A 292 15.88 -6.10 -18.02
N CYS A 293 16.49 -5.11 -17.35
CA CYS A 293 17.89 -4.78 -17.49
C CYS A 293 18.70 -5.65 -16.52
N LEU A 294 19.57 -6.52 -17.01
CA LEU A 294 20.49 -7.33 -16.21
C LEU A 294 21.92 -6.89 -16.48
N THR A 295 22.66 -6.61 -15.41
CA THR A 295 24.08 -6.22 -15.48
C THR A 295 24.95 -7.23 -14.76
N ASN A 296 26.00 -7.69 -15.42
CA ASN A 296 27.05 -8.49 -14.79
C ASN A 296 28.01 -7.56 -14.03
N LEU A 297 28.26 -7.85 -12.75
CA LEU A 297 29.14 -7.05 -11.89
C LEU A 297 30.57 -7.63 -11.82
N THR A 298 30.84 -8.69 -12.57
CA THR A 298 32.12 -9.41 -12.55
C THR A 298 32.91 -9.23 -13.84
N ALA A 299 34.23 -9.42 -13.74
CA ALA A 299 35.14 -9.42 -14.89
C ALA A 299 35.08 -10.72 -15.73
N ARG A 300 34.19 -11.66 -15.41
CA ARG A 300 34.04 -12.94 -16.13
C ARG A 300 32.65 -13.02 -16.74
N ALA A 301 32.56 -13.65 -17.91
CA ALA A 301 31.26 -13.89 -18.52
C ALA A 301 30.40 -14.82 -17.63
N GLN A 302 29.11 -14.51 -17.51
CA GLN A 302 28.14 -15.27 -16.76
C GLN A 302 27.05 -15.79 -17.71
N ARG A 303 26.59 -17.02 -17.46
CA ARG A 303 25.35 -17.53 -18.06
C ARG A 303 24.27 -17.46 -16.99
N VAL A 304 23.16 -16.84 -17.33
CA VAL A 304 22.03 -16.61 -16.43
C VAL A 304 20.78 -17.20 -17.06
N ARG A 305 20.10 -18.08 -16.33
CA ARG A 305 18.73 -18.50 -16.66
C ARG A 305 17.78 -17.52 -15.99
N VAL A 306 16.85 -16.96 -16.76
CA VAL A 306 15.93 -15.92 -16.31
C VAL A 306 14.52 -16.43 -16.51
N ASN A 307 13.82 -16.71 -15.42
CA ASN A 307 12.42 -17.11 -15.46
C ASN A 307 11.57 -15.90 -15.04
N VAL A 308 10.71 -15.41 -15.94
CA VAL A 308 9.89 -14.22 -15.73
C VAL A 308 8.45 -14.66 -15.50
N SER A 309 7.79 -14.07 -14.51
CA SER A 309 6.36 -14.18 -14.29
C SER A 309 5.71 -12.80 -14.13
N GLY A 310 4.43 -12.74 -14.45
CA GLY A 310 3.59 -11.57 -14.22
C GLY A 310 2.23 -12.00 -13.70
N ALA A 311 1.71 -11.28 -12.71
CA ALA A 311 0.39 -11.52 -12.16
C ALA A 311 -0.35 -10.20 -11.91
N THR A 312 -1.67 -10.18 -12.12
CA THR A 312 -2.51 -9.14 -11.52
C THR A 312 -2.53 -9.34 -10.01
N ILE A 313 -2.49 -8.24 -9.25
CA ILE A 313 -2.41 -8.28 -7.80
C ILE A 313 -3.38 -7.28 -7.17
N LEU A 314 -3.74 -7.54 -5.92
CA LEU A 314 -4.32 -6.54 -5.04
C LEU A 314 -3.23 -5.58 -4.53
N TYR A 315 -3.61 -4.43 -3.95
CA TYR A 315 -2.61 -3.50 -3.38
C TYR A 315 -1.83 -4.12 -2.21
N THR A 316 -2.37 -5.15 -1.55
CA THR A 316 -1.68 -5.97 -0.54
C THR A 316 -0.63 -6.93 -1.13
N ARG A 317 -0.42 -6.90 -2.45
CA ARG A 317 0.42 -7.81 -3.25
C ARG A 317 -0.07 -9.26 -3.34
N LYS A 318 -1.29 -9.51 -2.91
CA LYS A 318 -1.94 -10.81 -3.10
C LYS A 318 -2.18 -11.08 -4.59
N PRO A 319 -1.62 -12.14 -5.20
CA PRO A 319 -1.90 -12.52 -6.59
C PRO A 319 -3.37 -12.85 -6.84
N VAL A 320 -3.85 -12.48 -8.02
CA VAL A 320 -5.22 -12.74 -8.50
C VAL A 320 -5.19 -13.71 -9.67
N ALA A 321 -4.46 -13.39 -10.73
CA ALA A 321 -4.23 -14.29 -11.85
C ALA A 321 -2.84 -14.12 -12.45
N GLU A 322 -2.26 -15.21 -12.93
CA GLU A 322 -1.03 -15.19 -13.71
C GLU A 322 -1.33 -14.80 -15.16
N ILE A 323 -0.64 -13.79 -15.65
CA ILE A 323 -0.86 -13.17 -16.98
C ILE A 323 0.36 -13.32 -17.90
N LEU A 324 1.51 -13.69 -17.34
CA LEU A 324 2.77 -13.84 -18.07
C LEU A 324 3.62 -14.94 -17.46
N ARG A 325 4.22 -15.76 -18.32
CA ARG A 325 5.24 -16.74 -17.94
C ARG A 325 6.23 -16.96 -19.08
N GLU A 326 7.49 -16.64 -18.85
CA GLU A 326 8.56 -16.75 -19.85
C GLU A 326 9.85 -17.31 -19.25
N SER A 327 10.73 -17.83 -20.10
CA SER A 327 12.05 -18.31 -19.70
C SER A 327 13.08 -17.99 -20.77
N HIS A 328 14.17 -17.35 -20.35
CA HIS A 328 15.25 -16.88 -21.20
C HIS A 328 16.59 -17.43 -20.71
N THR A 329 17.51 -17.72 -21.61
CA THR A 329 18.92 -18.00 -21.25
C THR A 329 19.79 -16.91 -21.84
N VAL A 330 20.43 -16.13 -20.96
CA VAL A 330 21.23 -14.97 -21.35
C VAL A 330 22.68 -15.21 -21.00
N LYS A 331 23.58 -14.93 -21.96
CA LYS A 331 25.01 -14.81 -21.71
C LYS A 331 25.33 -13.34 -21.50
N LEU A 332 25.86 -12.97 -20.35
CA LEU A 332 26.36 -11.64 -20.03
C LEU A 332 27.89 -11.68 -20.07
N GLY A 333 28.50 -10.85 -20.91
CA GLY A 333 29.93 -10.60 -20.91
C GLY A 333 30.40 -9.88 -19.63
N PRO A 334 31.72 -9.75 -19.43
CA PRO A 334 32.28 -8.98 -18.32
C PRO A 334 31.70 -7.55 -18.29
N LEU A 335 31.16 -7.13 -17.14
CA LEU A 335 30.59 -5.78 -16.93
C LEU A 335 29.46 -5.38 -17.90
N GLU A 336 28.91 -6.33 -18.67
CA GLU A 336 27.89 -6.06 -19.69
C GLU A 336 26.50 -5.88 -19.06
N GLU A 337 25.73 -4.90 -19.55
CA GLU A 337 24.28 -4.79 -19.34
C GLU A 337 23.55 -5.32 -20.59
N LYS A 338 22.58 -6.22 -20.40
CA LYS A 338 21.62 -6.63 -21.44
C LYS A 338 20.20 -6.31 -21.04
N LYS A 339 19.38 -6.01 -22.04
CA LYS A 339 17.94 -5.76 -21.89
C LYS A 339 17.16 -6.93 -22.48
N ILE A 340 16.28 -7.51 -21.68
CA ILE A 340 15.33 -8.54 -22.10
C ILE A 340 13.97 -7.85 -22.23
N PRO A 341 13.41 -7.70 -23.44
CA PRO A 341 12.09 -7.09 -23.61
C PRO A 341 11.02 -8.00 -23.00
N VAL A 342 10.04 -7.37 -22.34
CA VAL A 342 8.88 -8.03 -21.75
C VAL A 342 7.64 -7.27 -22.19
N THR A 343 6.72 -7.95 -22.86
CA THR A 343 5.47 -7.37 -23.34
C THR A 343 4.29 -8.13 -22.75
N ILE A 344 3.33 -7.41 -22.18
CA ILE A 344 2.06 -7.99 -21.71
C ILE A 344 0.94 -7.30 -22.47
N SER A 345 0.20 -8.03 -23.30
CA SER A 345 -0.89 -7.46 -24.07
C SER A 345 -2.09 -7.11 -23.19
N TYR A 346 -2.89 -6.12 -23.59
CA TYR A 346 -4.14 -5.78 -22.87
C TYR A 346 -5.04 -7.01 -22.72
N SER A 347 -5.13 -7.85 -23.76
CA SER A 347 -5.93 -9.08 -23.72
C SER A 347 -5.48 -10.08 -22.65
N GLN A 348 -4.20 -10.10 -22.26
CA GLN A 348 -3.69 -11.01 -21.22
C GLN A 348 -4.11 -10.59 -19.82
N TYR A 349 -4.23 -9.28 -19.55
CA TYR A 349 -4.50 -8.80 -18.19
C TYR A 349 -5.91 -8.26 -17.99
N LYS A 350 -6.64 -7.90 -19.05
CA LYS A 350 -7.95 -7.22 -18.92
C LYS A 350 -8.99 -7.98 -18.09
N GLY A 351 -8.99 -9.32 -18.17
CA GLY A 351 -10.01 -10.15 -17.52
C GLY A 351 -9.84 -10.24 -16.01
N ASP A 352 -8.60 -10.16 -15.55
CA ASP A 352 -8.22 -10.39 -14.15
C ASP A 352 -7.64 -9.13 -13.48
N LEU A 353 -7.64 -7.99 -14.20
CA LEU A 353 -7.20 -6.72 -13.65
C LEU A 353 -8.21 -6.26 -12.61
N THR A 354 -7.73 -6.10 -11.39
CA THR A 354 -8.54 -5.57 -10.30
C THR A 354 -8.67 -4.07 -10.39
N GLU A 355 -9.61 -3.54 -9.61
CA GLU A 355 -9.77 -2.12 -9.33
C GLU A 355 -8.50 -1.40 -8.82
N ASP A 356 -7.58 -2.13 -8.19
CA ASP A 356 -6.29 -1.61 -7.75
C ASP A 356 -5.38 -1.24 -8.93
N LYS A 357 -5.69 -1.70 -10.16
CA LYS A 357 -4.94 -1.43 -11.39
C LYS A 357 -3.47 -1.86 -11.28
N LYS A 358 -3.19 -2.94 -10.55
CA LYS A 358 -1.83 -3.37 -10.23
C LYS A 358 -1.44 -4.71 -10.84
N ILE A 359 -0.20 -4.74 -11.33
CA ILE A 359 0.47 -5.93 -11.86
C ILE A 359 1.83 -6.04 -11.18
N LEU A 360 2.16 -7.24 -10.70
CA LEU A 360 3.48 -7.59 -10.20
C LEU A 360 4.24 -8.39 -11.26
N LEU A 361 5.39 -7.88 -11.67
CA LEU A 361 6.40 -8.63 -12.40
C LEU A 361 7.44 -9.18 -11.46
N ALA A 362 7.82 -10.44 -11.65
CA ALA A 362 8.94 -11.07 -10.97
C ALA A 362 9.85 -11.74 -12.00
N ALA A 363 11.16 -11.67 -11.77
CA ALA A 363 12.15 -12.40 -12.53
C ALA A 363 13.13 -13.11 -11.59
N MET A 364 13.07 -14.44 -11.60
CA MET A 364 14.05 -15.28 -10.91
C MET A 364 15.23 -15.53 -11.84
N CYS A 365 16.39 -14.99 -11.46
CA CYS A 365 17.64 -15.11 -12.19
C CYS A 365 18.54 -16.14 -11.49
N LEU A 366 18.87 -17.22 -12.18
CA LEU A 366 19.71 -18.31 -11.69
C LEU A 366 21.06 -18.29 -12.44
N VAL A 367 22.15 -18.15 -11.69
CA VAL A 367 23.51 -18.12 -12.24
C VAL A 367 24.18 -19.49 -12.06
N ASN A 368 25.09 -19.86 -12.96
CA ASN A 368 25.77 -21.17 -13.00
C ASN A 368 26.48 -21.63 -11.70
N LYS A 369 26.65 -20.77 -10.70
CA LYS A 369 27.29 -21.10 -9.41
C LYS A 369 26.30 -21.26 -8.24
N GLY A 370 25.00 -21.38 -8.54
CA GLY A 370 23.95 -21.49 -7.52
C GLY A 370 23.52 -20.14 -6.92
N GLU A 371 24.16 -19.04 -7.33
CA GLU A 371 23.73 -17.68 -7.01
C GLU A 371 22.37 -17.37 -7.64
N LYS A 372 21.54 -16.63 -6.90
CA LYS A 372 20.16 -16.32 -7.27
C LYS A 372 19.91 -14.83 -7.07
N LEU A 373 19.07 -14.27 -7.94
CA LEU A 373 18.59 -12.90 -7.81
C LEU A 373 17.11 -12.89 -8.17
N LEU A 374 16.27 -12.41 -7.25
CA LEU A 374 14.89 -12.07 -7.54
C LEU A 374 14.80 -10.57 -7.84
N VAL A 375 14.25 -10.23 -9.00
CA VAL A 375 13.93 -8.84 -9.38
C VAL A 375 12.42 -8.71 -9.42
N GLU A 376 11.87 -7.69 -8.76
CA GLU A 376 10.42 -7.46 -8.74
C GLU A 376 10.09 -6.04 -9.18
N LYS A 377 8.90 -5.85 -9.75
CA LYS A 377 8.37 -4.54 -10.09
C LYS A 377 6.85 -4.54 -10.04
N ASP A 378 6.31 -3.70 -9.18
CA ASP A 378 4.90 -3.33 -9.25
C ASP A 378 4.69 -2.27 -10.33
N ILE A 379 3.68 -2.49 -11.15
CA ILE A 379 3.16 -1.58 -12.16
C ILE A 379 1.77 -1.17 -11.68
N THR A 380 1.47 0.14 -11.71
CA THR A 380 0.13 0.66 -11.48
C THR A 380 -0.29 1.38 -12.74
N LEU A 381 -1.46 1.05 -13.29
CA LEU A 381 -1.95 1.70 -14.50
C LEU A 381 -2.41 3.13 -14.18
N GLU A 382 -2.14 4.06 -15.08
CA GLU A 382 -2.44 5.49 -14.89
C GLU A 382 -3.93 5.81 -15.13
N ASP A 383 -4.44 6.75 -14.35
CA ASP A 383 -5.77 7.34 -14.48
C ASP A 383 -5.73 8.61 -15.35
N PHE A 384 -6.83 8.88 -16.05
CA PHE A 384 -6.98 10.07 -16.88
C PHE A 384 -8.32 10.75 -16.55
N ILE A 385 -8.27 11.86 -15.83
CA ILE A 385 -9.42 12.75 -15.67
C ILE A 385 -8.93 14.19 -15.55
N THR A 386 -9.55 15.10 -16.28
CA THR A 386 -9.21 16.53 -16.20
C THR A 386 -10.42 17.29 -15.71
N ILE A 387 -10.23 18.08 -14.64
CA ILE A 387 -11.28 18.89 -14.02
C ILE A 387 -10.90 20.37 -14.18
N LYS A 388 -11.82 21.19 -14.70
CA LYS A 388 -11.65 22.63 -14.87
C LYS A 388 -12.80 23.37 -14.24
N VAL A 389 -12.52 24.49 -13.58
CA VAL A 389 -13.54 25.39 -13.04
C VAL A 389 -13.62 26.61 -13.95
N LEU A 390 -14.80 26.83 -14.54
CA LEU A 390 -15.03 27.83 -15.58
C LEU A 390 -15.47 29.16 -14.98
N GLY A 391 -14.62 29.75 -14.14
CA GLY A 391 -14.85 31.07 -13.56
C GLY A 391 -14.39 31.20 -12.10
N PRO A 392 -14.46 32.42 -11.53
CA PRO A 392 -14.16 32.63 -10.12
C PRO A 392 -15.23 31.99 -9.23
N ALA A 393 -14.79 31.28 -8.19
CA ALA A 393 -15.69 30.71 -7.19
C ALA A 393 -15.92 31.73 -6.06
N VAL A 394 -17.18 32.07 -5.79
CA VAL A 394 -17.60 32.98 -4.72
C VAL A 394 -18.72 32.33 -3.92
N VAL A 395 -18.73 32.53 -2.60
CA VAL A 395 -19.82 32.02 -1.74
C VAL A 395 -21.17 32.50 -2.26
N GLY A 396 -22.13 31.58 -2.42
CA GLY A 396 -23.48 31.85 -2.88
C GLY A 396 -23.63 32.05 -4.40
N VAL A 397 -22.53 32.09 -5.16
CA VAL A 397 -22.56 32.31 -6.61
C VAL A 397 -22.31 30.99 -7.32
N THR A 398 -23.19 30.66 -8.27
CA THR A 398 -23.06 29.46 -9.08
C THR A 398 -21.85 29.58 -10.02
N VAL A 399 -21.02 28.53 -10.07
CA VAL A 399 -19.90 28.41 -11.01
C VAL A 399 -19.98 27.05 -11.72
N THR A 400 -19.64 27.05 -13.01
CA THR A 400 -19.65 25.84 -13.83
C THR A 400 -18.32 25.11 -13.69
N VAL A 401 -18.39 23.79 -13.56
CA VAL A 401 -17.27 22.87 -13.58
C VAL A 401 -17.38 22.01 -14.82
N GLU A 402 -16.24 21.79 -15.47
CA GLU A 402 -16.09 20.97 -16.65
C GLU A 402 -15.18 19.79 -16.33
N VAL A 403 -15.61 18.59 -16.70
CA VAL A 403 -14.85 17.36 -16.55
C VAL A 403 -14.68 16.71 -17.91
N LEU A 404 -13.43 16.54 -18.33
CA LEU A 404 -13.06 15.83 -19.55
C LEU A 404 -12.75 14.38 -19.19
N VAL A 405 -13.52 13.48 -19.78
CA VAL A 405 -13.36 12.02 -19.72
C VAL A 405 -12.94 11.52 -21.09
N ILE A 406 -12.03 10.55 -21.13
CA ILE A 406 -11.55 9.90 -22.36
C ILE A 406 -11.81 8.40 -22.22
N ASN A 407 -12.25 7.70 -23.25
CA ASN A 407 -12.26 6.23 -23.21
C ASN A 407 -10.89 5.69 -23.66
N PRO A 408 -10.06 5.11 -22.77
CA PRO A 408 -8.71 4.67 -23.12
C PRO A 408 -8.72 3.30 -23.80
N LEU A 409 -9.85 2.58 -23.72
CA LEU A 409 -9.98 1.20 -24.17
C LEU A 409 -10.15 1.14 -25.69
N SER A 410 -9.88 -0.03 -26.25
CA SER A 410 -10.20 -0.37 -27.64
C SER A 410 -11.66 -0.79 -27.83
N GLU A 411 -12.49 -0.72 -26.78
CA GLU A 411 -13.90 -1.11 -26.77
C GLU A 411 -14.80 0.02 -26.28
N SER A 412 -16.09 -0.01 -26.63
CA SER A 412 -17.03 1.04 -26.25
C SER A 412 -17.48 0.88 -24.79
N VAL A 413 -17.37 1.96 -24.02
CA VAL A 413 -17.78 1.99 -22.62
C VAL A 413 -19.18 2.56 -22.47
N LYS A 414 -20.01 1.85 -21.70
CA LYS A 414 -21.40 2.19 -21.40
C LYS A 414 -21.61 2.36 -19.90
N ASP A 415 -22.79 2.88 -19.53
CA ASP A 415 -23.27 2.98 -18.14
C ASP A 415 -22.27 3.67 -17.21
N CYS A 416 -21.60 4.70 -17.73
CA CYS A 416 -20.64 5.49 -16.98
C CYS A 416 -21.38 6.52 -16.11
N VAL A 417 -20.97 6.63 -14.85
CA VAL A 417 -21.53 7.61 -13.93
C VAL A 417 -20.40 8.43 -13.34
N LEU A 418 -20.53 9.75 -13.44
CA LEU A 418 -19.66 10.71 -12.80
C LEU A 418 -20.23 11.07 -11.43
N MET A 419 -19.49 10.71 -10.39
CA MET A 419 -19.83 10.99 -9.00
C MET A 419 -18.99 12.16 -8.50
N VAL A 420 -19.63 13.18 -7.95
CA VAL A 420 -18.97 14.44 -7.55
C VAL A 420 -19.33 14.79 -6.11
N GLU A 421 -18.31 15.15 -5.31
CA GLU A 421 -18.53 15.71 -3.97
C GLU A 421 -17.49 16.76 -3.59
N GLY A 422 -17.84 17.62 -2.64
CA GLY A 422 -16.92 18.62 -2.12
C GLY A 422 -17.53 19.37 -0.95
N SER A 423 -16.93 19.22 0.24
CA SER A 423 -17.41 19.89 1.45
C SER A 423 -17.33 21.41 1.30
N GLY A 424 -18.47 22.09 1.44
CA GLY A 424 -18.57 23.53 1.23
C GLY A 424 -18.71 23.97 -0.24
N LEU A 425 -18.75 23.02 -1.18
CA LEU A 425 -18.99 23.23 -2.62
C LEU A 425 -20.34 22.68 -3.08
N LEU A 426 -20.72 21.51 -2.56
CA LEU A 426 -21.97 20.80 -2.85
C LEU A 426 -22.66 20.38 -1.54
N GLN A 427 -23.98 20.27 -1.58
CA GLN A 427 -24.75 19.61 -0.52
C GLN A 427 -24.88 18.12 -0.84
N GLY A 428 -24.10 17.29 -0.17
CA GLY A 428 -24.08 15.85 -0.42
C GLY A 428 -23.32 15.50 -1.70
N GLN A 429 -23.80 14.47 -2.40
CA GLN A 429 -23.17 13.90 -3.58
C GLN A 429 -24.02 14.16 -4.82
N LEU A 430 -23.36 14.53 -5.92
CA LEU A 430 -23.97 14.67 -7.24
C LEU A 430 -23.60 13.46 -8.10
N SER A 431 -24.60 12.90 -8.80
CA SER A 431 -24.45 11.77 -9.73
C SER A 431 -24.88 12.23 -11.11
N ILE A 432 -24.02 12.08 -12.12
CA ILE A 432 -24.26 12.53 -13.49
C ILE A 432 -24.02 11.35 -14.43
N GLU A 433 -25.01 11.01 -15.24
CA GLU A 433 -24.86 10.00 -16.28
C GLU A 433 -23.93 10.53 -17.39
N VAL A 434 -22.98 9.69 -17.80
CA VAL A 434 -22.05 9.98 -18.89
C VAL A 434 -22.50 9.17 -20.11
N PRO A 435 -22.58 9.78 -21.30
CA PRO A 435 -22.97 9.08 -22.51
C PRO A 435 -22.00 7.94 -22.81
N SER A 436 -22.47 6.93 -23.56
CA SER A 436 -21.60 5.86 -24.02
C SER A 436 -20.46 6.42 -24.87
N LEU A 437 -19.24 5.96 -24.61
CA LEU A 437 -18.03 6.44 -25.29
C LEU A 437 -17.50 5.36 -26.22
N GLN A 438 -17.27 5.69 -27.48
CA GLN A 438 -16.52 4.87 -28.42
C GLN A 438 -15.02 4.83 -28.04
N PRO A 439 -14.25 3.87 -28.58
CA PRO A 439 -12.81 3.83 -28.34
C PRO A 439 -12.14 5.17 -28.64
N GLN A 440 -11.33 5.69 -27.72
CA GLN A 440 -10.64 6.99 -27.82
C GLN A 440 -11.55 8.22 -27.88
N GLU A 441 -12.88 8.06 -27.76
CA GLU A 441 -13.81 9.18 -27.71
C GLU A 441 -13.65 9.97 -26.41
N LYS A 442 -13.95 11.27 -26.49
CA LYS A 442 -13.89 12.19 -25.36
C LYS A 442 -15.28 12.73 -25.06
N ALA A 443 -15.68 12.70 -23.80
CA ALA A 443 -16.87 13.40 -23.33
C ALA A 443 -16.50 14.58 -22.44
N LEU A 444 -17.18 15.70 -22.68
CA LEU A 444 -17.09 16.90 -21.89
C LEU A 444 -18.36 17.05 -21.07
N ILE A 445 -18.24 16.84 -19.76
CA ILE A 445 -19.37 16.89 -18.84
C ILE A 445 -19.33 18.20 -18.08
N GLN A 446 -20.43 18.95 -18.11
CA GLN A 446 -20.56 20.22 -17.41
C GLN A 446 -21.65 20.13 -16.35
N PHE A 447 -21.35 20.67 -15.17
CA PHE A 447 -22.32 20.82 -14.09
C PHE A 447 -22.01 22.06 -13.27
N ASN A 448 -23.00 22.47 -12.47
CA ASN A 448 -22.90 23.67 -11.66
C ASN A 448 -22.70 23.32 -10.19
N ILE A 449 -21.88 24.12 -9.51
CA ILE A 449 -21.73 24.08 -8.05
C ILE A 449 -22.02 25.48 -7.48
N THR A 450 -22.52 25.52 -6.25
CA THR A 450 -22.78 26.77 -5.53
C THR A 450 -22.05 26.72 -4.18
N PRO A 451 -20.84 27.31 -4.08
CA PRO A 451 -20.04 27.25 -2.87
C PRO A 451 -20.77 27.87 -1.66
N SER A 452 -20.70 27.21 -0.51
CA SER A 452 -21.31 27.67 0.75
C SER A 452 -20.28 28.10 1.80
N LYS A 453 -18.99 27.82 1.59
CA LYS A 453 -17.90 28.22 2.51
C LYS A 453 -16.69 28.76 1.75
N SER A 454 -16.18 29.91 2.17
CA SER A 454 -14.98 30.54 1.61
C SER A 454 -13.68 29.79 1.98
N GLY A 455 -12.58 30.12 1.32
CA GLY A 455 -11.26 29.50 1.49
C GLY A 455 -10.98 28.37 0.48
N PRO A 456 -9.84 27.68 0.61
CA PRO A 456 -9.53 26.52 -0.25
C PRO A 456 -10.49 25.37 0.04
N ARG A 457 -11.14 24.87 -1.01
CA ARG A 457 -12.07 23.74 -0.99
C ARG A 457 -11.65 22.71 -2.01
N GLN A 458 -11.82 21.43 -1.70
CA GLN A 458 -11.51 20.35 -2.63
C GLN A 458 -12.79 19.82 -3.25
N LEU A 459 -12.82 19.75 -4.59
CA LEU A 459 -13.82 19.03 -5.36
C LEU A 459 -13.22 17.70 -5.79
N GLN A 460 -13.89 16.60 -5.46
CA GLN A 460 -13.50 15.25 -5.87
C GLN A 460 -14.49 14.74 -6.93
N VAL A 461 -13.95 14.06 -7.92
CA VAL A 461 -14.70 13.50 -9.05
C VAL A 461 -14.22 12.08 -9.29
N ASP A 462 -15.18 11.15 -9.33
CA ASP A 462 -14.93 9.76 -9.66
C ASP A 462 -15.77 9.37 -10.88
N LEU A 463 -15.15 8.73 -11.87
CA LEU A 463 -15.83 8.09 -12.97
C LEU A 463 -15.93 6.59 -12.68
N VAL A 464 -17.17 6.14 -12.50
CA VAL A 464 -17.50 4.76 -12.17
C VAL A 464 -18.09 4.10 -13.42
N SER A 465 -17.58 2.91 -13.76
CA SER A 465 -18.11 2.07 -14.84
C SER A 465 -18.03 0.61 -14.43
N SER A 466 -18.93 -0.22 -14.98
CA SER A 466 -18.82 -1.68 -14.87
C SER A 466 -17.67 -2.26 -15.69
N GLN A 467 -17.14 -1.51 -16.67
CA GLN A 467 -16.19 -2.01 -17.64
C GLN A 467 -14.73 -1.71 -17.30
N PHE A 468 -14.46 -0.75 -16.41
CA PHE A 468 -13.10 -0.46 -15.99
C PHE A 468 -13.01 0.03 -14.52
N PRO A 469 -11.84 -0.18 -13.87
CA PRO A 469 -11.56 0.32 -12.52
C PRO A 469 -11.83 1.81 -12.31
N ASP A 470 -12.44 2.18 -11.17
CA ASP A 470 -12.80 3.58 -10.82
C ASP A 470 -11.67 4.57 -11.11
N ILE A 471 -11.95 5.60 -11.91
CA ILE A 471 -10.99 6.68 -12.22
C ILE A 471 -11.30 7.86 -11.33
N LYS A 472 -10.28 8.35 -10.61
CA LYS A 472 -10.45 9.39 -9.60
C LYS A 472 -9.66 10.65 -9.95
N GLY A 473 -10.22 11.80 -9.61
CA GLY A 473 -9.56 13.08 -9.75
C GLY A 473 -10.04 14.06 -8.70
N PHE A 474 -9.26 15.11 -8.47
CA PHE A 474 -9.68 16.21 -7.63
C PHE A 474 -9.10 17.54 -8.12
N VAL A 475 -9.71 18.64 -7.69
CA VAL A 475 -9.19 19.99 -7.89
C VAL A 475 -9.40 20.83 -6.63
N ILE A 476 -8.45 21.72 -6.35
CA ILE A 476 -8.59 22.73 -5.31
C ILE A 476 -9.21 23.99 -5.91
N ILE A 477 -10.33 24.41 -5.33
CA ILE A 477 -11.08 25.61 -5.68
C ILE A 477 -10.89 26.64 -4.58
N HIS A 478 -10.35 27.81 -4.92
CA HIS A 478 -10.26 28.93 -4.00
C HIS A 478 -11.56 29.73 -4.04
N VAL A 479 -12.37 29.60 -2.98
CA VAL A 479 -13.67 30.26 -2.89
C VAL A 479 -13.53 31.60 -2.17
N ALA A 480 -13.83 32.71 -2.84
CA ALA A 480 -13.86 34.03 -2.23
C ALA A 480 -15.11 34.22 -1.36
N THR A 481 -15.03 35.12 -0.37
CA THR A 481 -16.21 35.56 0.39
C THR A 481 -17.20 36.28 -0.52
N ALA A 482 -18.49 36.14 -0.24
CA ALA A 482 -19.51 37.00 -0.85
C ALA A 482 -19.18 38.46 -0.54
N LYS A 483 -19.36 39.34 -1.54
CA LYS A 483 -19.22 40.79 -1.36
C LYS A 483 -20.39 41.36 -0.59
#